data_AF-A0A966MEN0-F1
#
_entry.id   AF-A0A966MEN0-F1
#
_cell.length_a   1.000
_cell.length_b   1.000
_cell.length_c   1.000
_cell.angle_alpha   90.00
_cell.angle_beta   90.00
_cell.angle_gamma   90.00
#
_symmetry.space_group_name_H-M   'P 1'
#
loop_
_entity.id
_entity.type
_entity.pdbx_description
1 polymer ?
#
loop_
_entity_poly.entity_id
_entity_poly.type
_entity_poly.pdbx_seq_one_letter_code
_entity_poly.pdbx_strand_id
1 'polypeptide(L)'
;MFKKFLSILIFISLSAPHAYAETGYRYWGYFQAPSGATSWTPAMTGPSIEVKDDPDFAELCGQTSEVSGKVRVGLVVDFGVGEIAPDGETPREFFSDCVVVPQGSVGLDVLEAVLDVRAADSGLICGIAGYPAQECGAEIDMDILTAPINDIAPVSDTESSSGNSPALLALAVVALLVGLVAVRRRKKS
;
A
#
# COMPACT_ATOMS: atom_id res chain seq x y z
N MET A 1 -34.92 -22.80 47.04
CA MET A 1 -33.46 -22.86 46.84
C MET A 1 -33.12 -22.14 45.53
N PHE A 2 -32.76 -20.87 45.64
CA PHE A 2 -32.34 -19.99 44.55
C PHE A 2 -30.96 -20.38 44.05
N LYS A 3 -30.83 -20.86 42.81
CA LYS A 3 -29.53 -20.96 42.14
C LYS A 3 -29.44 -19.85 41.09
N LYS A 4 -28.91 -18.71 41.53
CA LYS A 4 -28.54 -17.58 40.69
C LYS A 4 -27.48 -18.06 39.69
N PHE A 5 -27.85 -18.18 38.42
CA PHE A 5 -26.87 -18.29 37.33
C PHE A 5 -26.29 -16.89 37.11
N LEU A 6 -25.14 -16.66 37.72
CA LEU A 6 -24.31 -15.47 37.49
C LEU A 6 -23.69 -15.62 36.09
N SER A 7 -24.33 -15.00 35.10
CA SER A 7 -23.78 -14.87 33.74
C SER A 7 -22.71 -13.77 33.77
N ILE A 8 -21.45 -14.17 33.86
CA ILE A 8 -20.29 -13.30 33.68
C ILE A 8 -20.08 -13.15 32.16
N LEU A 9 -20.55 -12.03 31.61
CA LEU A 9 -20.21 -11.58 30.26
C LEU A 9 -18.81 -10.95 30.30
N ILE A 10 -17.78 -11.73 29.95
CA ILE A 10 -16.44 -11.21 29.70
C ILE A 10 -16.50 -10.49 28.36
N PHE A 11 -16.52 -9.15 28.39
CA PHE A 11 -16.21 -8.32 27.24
C PHE A 11 -14.71 -8.46 26.95
N ILE A 12 -14.36 -9.39 26.06
CA ILE A 12 -13.03 -9.45 25.45
C ILE A 12 -12.98 -8.29 24.46
N SER A 13 -12.42 -7.15 24.88
CA SER A 13 -12.00 -6.09 23.98
C SER A 13 -10.83 -6.63 23.15
N LEU A 14 -11.16 -7.17 21.97
CA LEU A 14 -10.21 -7.60 20.97
C LEU A 14 -9.62 -6.34 20.32
N SER A 15 -8.65 -5.70 20.98
CA SER A 15 -7.79 -4.72 20.34
C SER A 15 -6.89 -5.51 19.38
N ALA A 16 -7.31 -5.58 18.11
CA ALA A 16 -6.48 -6.13 17.06
C ALA A 16 -5.16 -5.34 17.03
N PRO A 17 -3.99 -6.00 17.01
CA PRO A 17 -2.75 -5.30 16.75
C PRO A 17 -2.86 -4.65 15.37
N HIS A 18 -2.54 -3.36 15.29
CA HIS A 18 -2.40 -2.66 14.02
C HIS A 18 -1.15 -3.23 13.34
N ALA A 19 -1.35 -4.14 12.39
CA ALA A 19 -0.28 -4.60 11.52
C ALA A 19 -0.01 -3.48 10.51
N TYR A 20 1.06 -2.71 10.72
CA TYR A 20 1.62 -1.89 9.66
C TYR A 20 2.40 -2.83 8.73
N ALA A 21 2.23 -2.65 7.41
CA ALA A 21 2.98 -3.43 6.44
C ALA A 21 4.46 -2.99 6.48
N GLU A 22 5.36 -3.95 6.69
CA GLU A 22 6.82 -3.75 6.70
C GLU A 22 7.34 -3.40 5.29
N THR A 23 6.61 -3.82 4.25
CA THR A 23 6.84 -3.45 2.85
C THR A 23 5.63 -2.70 2.30
N GLY A 24 5.88 -1.58 1.62
CA GLY A 24 4.90 -0.82 0.86
C GLY A 24 5.28 -0.81 -0.61
N TYR A 25 4.33 -0.54 -1.51
CA TYR A 25 4.66 -0.34 -2.92
C TYR A 25 4.85 1.14 -3.18
N ARG A 26 5.96 1.54 -3.80
CA ARG A 26 6.38 2.92 -4.06
C ARG A 26 5.44 3.61 -5.07
N TYR A 27 4.20 3.85 -4.67
CA TYR A 27 3.18 4.39 -5.57
C TYR A 27 2.34 5.52 -4.97
N TRP A 28 1.93 6.38 -5.89
CA TRP A 28 0.99 7.47 -5.73
C TRP A 28 -0.30 7.02 -5.04
N GLY A 29 -0.84 7.87 -4.18
CA GLY A 29 -2.24 7.79 -3.75
C GLY A 29 -3.07 8.66 -4.68
N TYR A 30 -4.22 8.16 -5.16
CA TYR A 30 -5.25 9.02 -5.69
C TYR A 30 -6.58 8.74 -5.01
N PHE A 31 -7.27 9.83 -4.75
CA PHE A 31 -8.46 9.85 -3.93
C PHE A 31 -9.59 10.41 -4.77
N GLN A 32 -10.76 9.83 -4.59
CA GLN A 32 -11.97 10.27 -5.27
C GLN A 32 -13.05 10.59 -4.25
N ALA A 33 -13.75 11.69 -4.50
CA ALA A 33 -14.94 12.09 -3.78
C ALA A 33 -16.04 12.38 -4.81
N PRO A 34 -17.16 11.63 -4.82
CA PRO A 34 -18.30 12.01 -5.63
C PRO A 34 -18.92 13.31 -5.09
N SER A 35 -19.67 14.01 -5.94
CA SER A 35 -20.37 15.24 -5.53
C SER A 35 -21.21 15.02 -4.28
N GLY A 36 -20.98 15.83 -3.25
CA GLY A 36 -21.66 15.75 -1.96
C GLY A 36 -21.04 14.77 -0.95
N ALA A 37 -19.91 14.15 -1.25
CA ALA A 37 -19.16 13.38 -0.27
C ALA A 37 -18.47 14.28 0.76
N THR A 38 -18.42 13.80 2.01
CA THR A 38 -17.71 14.45 3.12
C THR A 38 -16.42 13.70 3.50
N SER A 39 -16.01 12.74 2.67
CA SER A 39 -14.84 11.89 2.91
C SER A 39 -14.27 11.39 1.59
N TRP A 40 -12.95 11.35 1.52
CA TRP A 40 -12.21 10.83 0.38
C TRP A 40 -12.08 9.30 0.42
N THR A 41 -12.26 8.64 -0.72
CA THR A 41 -12.04 7.19 -0.86
C THR A 41 -10.73 6.95 -1.59
N PRO A 42 -9.77 6.20 -1.00
CA PRO A 42 -8.57 5.77 -1.70
C PRO A 42 -8.96 4.77 -2.79
N ALA A 43 -8.54 5.01 -4.03
CA ALA A 43 -8.94 4.15 -5.13
C ALA A 43 -8.11 2.84 -5.19
N MET A 44 -6.79 2.89 -4.92
CA MET A 44 -5.87 1.75 -4.85
C MET A 44 -4.64 2.18 -4.03
N THR A 45 -4.37 1.55 -2.89
CA THR A 45 -3.49 2.11 -1.84
C THR A 45 -1.98 1.99 -2.17
N GLY A 46 -1.29 3.12 -2.28
CA GLY A 46 0.15 3.28 -2.08
C GLY A 46 0.48 3.85 -0.68
N PRO A 47 1.75 4.11 -0.32
CA PRO A 47 2.19 4.59 1.00
C PRO A 47 1.59 5.92 1.44
N SER A 48 1.09 6.74 0.51
CA SER A 48 0.23 7.89 0.86
C SER A 48 -1.16 7.39 1.24
N ILE A 49 -1.33 7.07 2.52
CA ILE A 49 -2.63 6.77 3.15
C ILE A 49 -3.36 8.04 3.63
N GLU A 50 -2.71 9.20 3.57
CA GLU A 50 -3.30 10.51 3.83
C GLU A 50 -3.22 11.38 2.56
N VAL A 51 -4.31 12.09 2.24
CA VAL A 51 -4.28 13.11 1.18
C VAL A 51 -3.52 14.30 1.74
N LYS A 52 -2.28 14.51 1.29
CA LYS A 52 -1.57 15.75 1.64
C LYS A 52 -2.41 16.92 1.15
N ASP A 53 -2.64 17.90 2.04
CA ASP A 53 -3.49 19.07 1.83
C ASP A 53 -5.01 18.83 1.68
N ASP A 54 -5.50 17.58 1.81
CA ASP A 54 -6.93 17.13 1.84
C ASP A 54 -7.94 18.14 1.28
N PRO A 55 -7.92 18.43 -0.04
CA PRO A 55 -8.72 19.52 -0.59
C PRO A 55 -10.21 19.20 -0.41
N ASP A 56 -11.00 20.21 -0.04
CA ASP A 56 -12.45 20.03 0.05
C ASP A 56 -13.07 19.95 -1.36
N PHE A 57 -14.04 19.06 -1.57
CA PHE A 57 -14.68 18.92 -2.88
C PHE A 57 -15.35 20.23 -3.33
N ALA A 58 -15.96 21.00 -2.43
CA ALA A 58 -16.59 22.27 -2.79
C ALA A 58 -15.54 23.34 -3.13
N GLU A 59 -14.36 23.30 -2.52
CA GLU A 59 -13.23 24.14 -2.93
C GLU A 59 -12.74 23.76 -4.34
N LEU A 60 -12.51 22.47 -4.59
CA LEU A 60 -11.93 21.99 -5.85
C LEU A 60 -12.93 22.06 -7.02
N CYS A 61 -14.18 21.68 -6.78
CA CYS A 61 -15.19 21.50 -7.82
C CYS A 61 -16.38 22.48 -7.75
N GLY A 62 -16.49 23.32 -6.71
CA GLY A 62 -17.68 24.13 -6.47
C GLY A 62 -18.00 25.16 -7.54
N GLN A 63 -16.98 25.66 -8.25
CA GLN A 63 -17.14 26.60 -9.37
C GLN A 63 -17.41 25.89 -10.72
N THR A 64 -17.19 24.58 -10.79
CA THR A 64 -17.40 23.80 -12.01
C THR A 64 -18.89 23.59 -12.22
N SER A 65 -19.40 24.07 -13.36
CA SER A 65 -20.82 23.91 -13.72
C SER A 65 -21.16 22.45 -14.02
N GLU A 66 -22.37 22.05 -13.62
CA GLU A 66 -22.88 20.72 -13.94
C GLU A 66 -23.24 20.60 -15.42
N VAL A 67 -22.89 19.46 -16.01
CA VAL A 67 -23.17 19.15 -17.40
C VAL A 67 -24.06 17.91 -17.45
N SER A 68 -25.17 17.98 -18.18
CA SER A 68 -26.10 16.86 -18.30
C SER A 68 -25.41 15.61 -18.85
N GLY A 69 -25.64 14.46 -18.22
CA GLY A 69 -25.01 13.19 -18.57
C GLY A 69 -23.54 13.06 -18.15
N LYS A 70 -23.02 14.01 -17.38
CA LYS A 70 -21.66 13.99 -16.83
C LYS A 70 -21.67 14.13 -15.31
N VAL A 71 -20.56 13.75 -14.69
CA VAL A 71 -20.31 13.89 -13.26
C VAL A 71 -19.02 14.69 -13.02
N ARG A 72 -18.98 15.45 -11.94
CA ARG A 72 -17.78 16.12 -11.43
C ARG A 72 -17.05 15.17 -10.48
N VAL A 73 -15.76 15.01 -10.67
CA VAL A 73 -14.89 14.20 -9.82
C VAL A 73 -13.71 15.07 -9.43
N GLY A 74 -13.54 15.31 -8.13
CA GLY A 74 -12.29 15.87 -7.62
C GLY A 74 -11.20 14.81 -7.76
N LEU A 75 -10.16 15.09 -8.53
CA LEU A 75 -9.01 14.21 -8.72
C LEU A 75 -7.81 14.84 -8.03
N VAL A 76 -7.17 14.05 -7.17
CA VAL A 76 -5.93 14.40 -6.50
C VAL A 76 -4.90 13.31 -6.78
N VAL A 77 -3.69 13.69 -7.17
CA VAL A 77 -2.56 12.77 -7.34
C VAL A 77 -1.37 13.29 -6.55
N ASP A 78 -0.99 12.52 -5.53
CA ASP A 78 0.24 12.71 -4.76
C ASP A 78 1.34 11.82 -5.34
N PHE A 79 2.42 12.44 -5.84
CA PHE A 79 3.57 11.73 -6.41
C PHE A 79 4.54 11.20 -5.36
N GLY A 80 4.27 11.44 -4.07
CA GLY A 80 5.12 11.04 -2.97
C GLY A 80 6.27 12.04 -2.74
N VAL A 81 7.20 11.62 -1.89
CA VAL A 81 8.33 12.43 -1.44
C VAL A 81 9.66 11.91 -2.00
N GLY A 82 10.68 12.75 -2.01
CA GLY A 82 11.96 12.45 -2.68
C GLY A 82 12.71 11.27 -2.06
N GLU A 83 12.50 11.01 -0.77
CA GLU A 83 13.14 9.94 0.01
C GLU A 83 12.78 8.55 -0.51
N ILE A 84 11.63 8.43 -1.17
CA ILE A 84 11.16 7.21 -1.80
C ILE A 84 11.07 7.37 -3.33
N ALA A 85 11.81 8.30 -3.93
CA ALA A 85 11.85 8.41 -5.39
C ALA A 85 12.81 7.35 -5.98
N PRO A 86 12.55 6.85 -7.21
CA PRO A 86 13.53 6.09 -7.97
C PRO A 86 14.84 6.87 -8.13
N ASP A 87 15.97 6.17 -8.21
CA ASP A 87 17.28 6.80 -8.30
C ASP A 87 17.37 7.74 -9.51
N GLY A 88 17.73 9.00 -9.24
CA GLY A 88 17.87 10.03 -10.28
C GLY A 88 16.54 10.57 -10.81
N GLU A 89 15.40 10.11 -10.28
CA GLU A 89 14.10 10.70 -10.54
C GLU A 89 13.71 11.68 -9.42
N THR A 90 12.86 12.65 -9.73
CA THR A 90 12.30 13.58 -8.75
C THR A 90 10.78 13.51 -8.84
N PRO A 91 10.07 13.30 -7.71
CA PRO A 91 8.61 13.30 -7.71
C PRO A 91 8.08 14.61 -8.28
N ARG A 92 6.96 14.51 -8.99
CA ARG A 92 6.30 15.69 -9.53
C ARG A 92 5.59 16.45 -8.41
N GLU A 93 5.25 17.70 -8.68
CA GLU A 93 4.40 18.45 -7.78
C GLU A 93 3.02 17.81 -7.67
N PHE A 94 2.39 18.02 -6.51
CA PHE A 94 1.04 17.59 -6.22
C PHE A 94 0.07 18.11 -7.29
N PHE A 95 -0.81 17.23 -7.77
CA PHE A 95 -1.81 17.59 -8.76
C PHE A 95 -3.21 17.50 -8.17
N SER A 96 -4.02 18.53 -8.39
CA SER A 96 -5.45 18.52 -8.06
C SER A 96 -6.25 19.24 -9.13
N ASP A 97 -7.35 18.65 -9.58
CA ASP A 97 -8.27 19.27 -10.53
C ASP A 97 -9.71 18.75 -10.38
N CYS A 98 -10.67 19.50 -10.90
CA CYS A 98 -12.06 19.06 -11.01
C CYS A 98 -12.35 18.50 -12.41
N VAL A 99 -12.39 17.18 -12.53
CA VAL A 99 -12.57 16.49 -13.80
C VAL A 99 -14.06 16.29 -14.08
N VAL A 100 -14.51 16.61 -15.31
CA VAL A 100 -15.90 16.41 -15.75
C VAL A 100 -15.99 15.29 -16.78
N VAL A 101 -16.38 14.11 -16.32
CA VAL A 101 -16.43 12.87 -17.12
C VAL A 101 -17.85 12.39 -17.39
N PRO A 102 -18.11 11.58 -18.44
CA PRO A 102 -19.40 10.92 -18.63
C PRO A 102 -19.87 10.17 -17.38
N GLN A 103 -21.19 10.15 -17.16
CA GLN A 103 -21.76 9.32 -16.11
C GLN A 103 -21.47 7.84 -16.40
N GLY A 104 -20.96 7.12 -15.40
CA GLY A 104 -20.54 5.72 -15.54
C GLY A 104 -19.05 5.51 -15.84
N SER A 105 -18.27 6.59 -15.99
CA SER A 105 -16.81 6.53 -16.03
C SER A 105 -16.23 5.90 -14.77
N VAL A 106 -15.17 5.11 -14.94
CA VAL A 106 -14.40 4.49 -13.85
C VAL A 106 -13.17 5.33 -13.51
N GLY A 107 -12.48 5.01 -12.40
CA GLY A 107 -11.35 5.81 -11.91
C GLY A 107 -10.23 6.00 -12.94
N LEU A 108 -9.96 4.99 -13.78
CA LEU A 108 -8.98 5.11 -14.87
C LEU A 108 -9.41 6.15 -15.91
N ASP A 109 -10.69 6.18 -16.31
CA ASP A 109 -11.21 7.17 -17.27
C ASP A 109 -11.06 8.61 -16.74
N VAL A 110 -11.23 8.79 -15.42
CA VAL A 110 -11.06 10.09 -14.75
C VAL A 110 -9.60 10.52 -14.78
N LEU A 111 -8.69 9.60 -14.49
CA LEU A 111 -7.26 9.85 -14.47
C LEU A 111 -6.73 10.17 -15.89
N GLU A 112 -7.08 9.33 -16.87
CA GLU A 112 -6.68 9.47 -18.28
C GLU A 112 -7.32 10.68 -18.98
N ALA A 113 -8.38 11.27 -18.41
CA ALA A 113 -8.98 12.48 -18.95
C ALA A 113 -8.07 13.72 -18.82
N VAL A 114 -7.11 13.72 -17.87
CA VAL A 114 -6.29 14.90 -17.54
C VAL A 114 -4.80 14.61 -17.38
N LEU A 115 -4.40 13.36 -17.17
CA LEU A 115 -3.01 12.97 -16.99
C LEU A 115 -2.68 11.78 -17.90
N ASP A 116 -1.47 11.78 -18.47
CA ASP A 116 -0.97 10.63 -19.22
C ASP A 116 -0.78 9.44 -18.27
N VAL A 117 -1.28 8.25 -18.63
CA VAL A 117 -1.13 7.04 -17.82
C VAL A 117 -0.29 6.02 -18.56
N ARG A 118 0.76 5.52 -17.91
CA ARG A 118 1.56 4.38 -18.41
C ARG A 118 1.09 3.12 -17.69
N ALA A 119 0.52 2.17 -18.42
CA ALA A 119 0.10 0.88 -17.89
C ALA A 119 0.94 -0.27 -18.48
N ALA A 120 1.15 -1.33 -17.70
CA ALA A 120 1.68 -2.60 -18.18
C ALA A 120 0.58 -3.45 -18.83
N ASP A 121 0.98 -4.48 -19.59
CA ASP A 121 0.06 -5.47 -20.19
C ASP A 121 -0.80 -6.21 -19.13
N SER A 122 -0.36 -6.22 -17.87
CA SER A 122 -1.10 -6.76 -16.73
C SER A 122 -2.28 -5.90 -16.28
N GLY A 123 -2.39 -4.66 -16.79
CA GLY A 123 -3.36 -3.66 -16.33
C GLY A 123 -2.91 -2.88 -15.08
N LEU A 124 -1.68 -3.08 -14.60
CA LEU A 124 -1.11 -2.27 -13.54
C LEU A 124 -0.67 -0.90 -14.08
N ILE A 125 -1.01 0.18 -13.37
CA ILE A 125 -0.49 1.51 -13.66
C ILE A 125 0.96 1.57 -13.17
N CYS A 126 1.89 1.86 -14.08
CA CYS A 126 3.33 1.96 -13.85
C CYS A 126 3.82 3.40 -13.71
N GLY A 127 3.04 4.37 -14.18
CA GLY A 127 3.37 5.78 -13.98
C GLY A 127 2.23 6.70 -14.38
N ILE A 128 2.19 7.86 -13.72
CA ILE A 128 1.22 8.92 -13.99
C ILE A 128 1.99 10.17 -14.38
N ALA A 129 1.63 10.72 -15.54
CA ALA A 129 2.16 11.90 -16.18
C ALA A 129 3.71 11.99 -16.10
N GLY A 130 4.31 10.86 -16.50
CA GLY A 130 5.74 10.67 -16.66
C GLY A 130 6.48 10.12 -15.44
N TYR A 131 5.82 9.92 -14.29
CA TYR A 131 6.48 9.48 -13.05
C TYR A 131 5.84 8.23 -12.42
N PRO A 132 6.67 7.27 -11.96
CA PRO A 132 8.05 7.03 -12.33
C PRO A 132 8.18 6.84 -13.83
N ALA A 133 9.32 7.23 -14.36
CA ALA A 133 9.59 7.15 -15.79
C ALA A 133 9.82 5.70 -16.24
N GLN A 134 10.41 4.86 -15.38
CA GLN A 134 10.86 3.53 -15.80
C GLN A 134 10.27 2.37 -15.00
N GLU A 135 10.34 2.39 -13.67
CA GLU A 135 9.91 1.26 -12.86
C GLU A 135 8.39 1.02 -12.89
N CYS A 136 7.96 -0.18 -12.50
CA CYS A 136 6.55 -0.56 -12.39
C CYS A 136 6.37 -1.53 -11.23
N GLY A 137 6.44 -1.01 -10.00
CA GLY A 137 5.98 -1.72 -8.81
C GLY A 137 7.07 -2.02 -7.84
N ALA A 138 8.03 -1.09 -7.70
CA ALA A 138 9.10 -1.24 -6.75
C ALA A 138 8.52 -1.29 -5.33
N GLU A 139 8.89 -2.35 -4.61
CA GLU A 139 8.64 -2.46 -3.18
C GLU A 139 9.63 -1.55 -2.43
N ILE A 140 9.14 -0.92 -1.37
CA ILE A 140 9.91 -0.07 -0.48
C ILE A 140 9.78 -0.54 0.95
N ASP A 141 10.85 -0.30 1.69
CA ASP A 141 10.82 -0.35 3.14
C ASP A 141 10.07 0.88 3.66
N MET A 142 9.00 0.65 4.42
CA MET A 142 8.15 1.71 4.97
C MET A 142 8.80 2.42 6.16
N ASP A 143 9.83 1.84 6.76
CA ASP A 143 10.56 2.45 7.89
C ASP A 143 11.30 3.73 7.44
N ILE A 144 11.60 3.86 6.14
CA ILE A 144 12.17 5.06 5.53
C ILE A 144 11.28 6.29 5.77
N LEU A 145 9.95 6.11 5.83
CA LEU A 145 8.99 7.21 5.98
C LEU A 145 8.70 7.58 7.44
N THR A 146 9.13 6.76 8.41
CA THR A 146 8.89 6.99 9.85
C THR A 146 10.17 7.32 10.63
N ALA A 147 11.34 7.31 9.97
CA ALA A 147 12.62 7.60 10.60
C ALA A 147 12.79 9.11 10.92
N PRO A 148 13.17 9.50 12.16
CA PRO A 148 13.53 10.87 12.48
C PRO A 148 14.83 11.29 11.76
N ILE A 149 14.84 12.49 11.17
CA ILE A 149 15.88 13.04 10.25
C ILE A 149 17.31 13.13 10.85
N ASN A 150 17.51 12.81 12.14
CA ASN A 150 18.80 13.02 12.81
C ASN A 150 19.81 11.86 12.73
N ASP A 151 19.45 10.69 12.19
CA ASP A 151 20.33 9.51 12.19
C ASP A 151 20.63 8.96 10.78
N ILE A 152 20.81 9.82 9.77
CA ILE A 152 21.36 9.37 8.47
C ILE A 152 22.87 9.16 8.61
N ALA A 153 23.26 7.99 9.11
CA ALA A 153 24.60 7.45 8.85
C ALA A 153 24.69 7.04 7.36
N PRO A 154 25.85 7.20 6.70
CA PRO A 154 26.00 6.84 5.29
C PRO A 154 25.69 5.36 5.07
N VAL A 155 24.80 5.09 4.12
CA VAL A 155 24.45 3.75 3.65
C VAL A 155 25.74 3.07 3.19
N SER A 156 26.18 2.07 3.94
CA SER A 156 27.24 1.16 3.52
C SER A 156 26.58 0.04 2.74
N ASP A 157 26.83 0.01 1.43
CA ASP A 157 26.49 -1.12 0.57
C ASP A 157 26.97 -2.42 1.23
N THR A 158 26.04 -3.32 1.56
CA THR A 158 26.39 -4.70 1.84
C THR A 158 25.55 -5.58 0.93
N GLU A 159 26.14 -5.89 -0.23
CA GLU A 159 25.76 -7.04 -1.03
C GLU A 159 25.77 -8.31 -0.16
N SER A 160 24.66 -9.06 -0.24
CA SER A 160 24.59 -10.52 -0.33
C SER A 160 25.60 -11.36 0.47
N SER A 161 25.13 -11.98 1.56
CA SER A 161 25.60 -13.33 1.87
C SER A 161 24.51 -14.17 2.51
N SER A 162 24.16 -15.23 1.77
CA SER A 162 23.46 -16.44 2.20
C SER A 162 23.69 -16.80 3.68
N GLY A 163 22.76 -16.42 4.54
CA GLY A 163 22.75 -16.79 5.95
C GLY A 163 22.13 -18.17 6.13
N ASN A 164 22.97 -19.20 6.16
CA ASN A 164 22.60 -20.57 6.51
C ASN A 164 22.03 -20.60 7.94
N SER A 165 20.71 -20.51 8.07
CA SER A 165 20.03 -20.62 9.36
C SER A 165 20.39 -21.94 10.06
N PRO A 166 21.00 -21.93 11.26
CA PRO A 166 21.34 -23.16 12.00
C PRO A 166 20.10 -23.97 12.41
N ALA A 167 18.90 -23.40 12.28
CA ALA A 167 17.63 -24.06 12.54
C ALA A 167 17.32 -25.21 11.53
N LEU A 168 17.76 -25.09 10.28
CA LEU A 168 17.46 -26.11 9.25
C LEU A 168 18.34 -27.35 9.37
N LEU A 169 19.59 -27.20 9.82
CA LEU A 169 20.48 -28.34 10.07
C LEU A 169 20.04 -29.17 11.28
N ALA A 170 19.46 -28.54 12.31
CA ALA A 170 18.94 -29.25 13.48
C ALA A 170 17.76 -30.18 13.11
N LEU A 171 16.86 -29.74 12.22
CA LEU A 171 15.71 -30.55 11.78
C LEU A 171 16.14 -31.75 10.91
N ALA A 172 17.15 -31.59 10.06
CA ALA A 172 17.66 -32.67 9.22
C ALA A 172 18.30 -33.80 10.04
N VAL A 173 19.07 -33.46 11.09
CA VAL A 173 19.70 -34.46 11.97
C VAL A 173 18.65 -35.24 12.77
N VAL A 174 17.62 -34.57 13.29
CA VAL A 174 16.54 -35.23 14.04
C VAL A 174 15.75 -36.21 13.15
N ALA A 175 15.42 -35.82 11.92
CA ALA A 175 14.72 -36.69 10.98
C ALA A 175 15.54 -37.95 10.63
N LEU A 176 16.86 -37.81 10.48
CA LEU A 176 17.77 -38.90 10.15
C LEU A 176 17.92 -39.90 11.32
N LEU A 177 17.96 -39.39 12.57
CA LEU A 177 17.99 -40.23 13.77
C LEU A 177 16.68 -41.00 13.98
N VAL A 178 15.53 -40.36 13.76
CA VAL A 178 14.21 -41.03 13.86
C VAL A 178 14.06 -42.10 12.77
N GLY A 179 14.48 -41.81 11.54
CA GLY A 179 14.47 -42.78 10.44
C GLY A 179 15.32 -44.03 10.71
N LEU A 180 16.54 -43.86 11.23
CA LEU A 180 17.43 -44.97 11.59
C LEU A 180 16.85 -45.87 12.70
N VAL A 181 16.16 -45.29 13.68
CA VAL A 181 15.49 -46.06 14.75
C VAL A 181 14.30 -46.84 14.21
N ALA A 182 13.49 -46.25 13.32
CA ALA A 182 12.35 -46.92 12.71
C ALA A 182 12.75 -48.11 11.82
N VAL A 183 13.82 -47.97 11.03
CA VAL A 183 14.35 -49.05 10.17
C VAL A 183 14.93 -50.20 11.01
N ARG A 184 15.65 -49.89 12.10
CA ARG A 184 16.17 -50.93 13.01
C ARG A 184 15.06 -51.71 13.71
N ARG A 185 13.93 -51.08 14.05
CA ARG A 185 12.77 -51.76 14.65
C ARG A 185 12.07 -52.70 13.66
N ARG A 186 11.94 -52.31 12.39
CA ARG A 186 11.35 -53.18 11.35
C ARG A 186 12.19 -54.41 11.02
N LYS A 187 13.52 -54.35 11.18
CA LYS A 187 14.40 -55.51 10.93
C LYS A 187 14.42 -56.53 12.08
N LYS A 188 13.82 -56.20 13.24
CA LYS A 188 13.80 -57.06 14.44
C LYS A 188 12.43 -57.67 14.73
N SER A 189 11.42 -57.42 13.89
CA SER A 189 10.12 -58.10 13.91
C SER A 189 9.99 -59.00 12.68
#